data_AF-A0A535HKB4-F1
#
_entry.id   AF-A0A535HKB4-F1
#
_cell.length_a   1.000
_cell.length_b   1.000
_cell.length_c   1.000
_cell.angle_alpha   90.00
_cell.angle_beta   90.00
_cell.angle_gamma   90.00
#
_symmetry.space_group_name_H-M   'P 1'
#
loop_
_entity.id
_entity.type
_entity.pdbx_description
1 polymer ?
#
loop_
_entity_poly.entity_id
_entity_poly.type
_entity_poly.pdbx_seq_one_letter_code
_entity_poly.pdbx_strand_id
1 'polypeptide(L)' 'MATALSRLRERLQLRQVPEAGQLREIRIRAGLTQQELADELGIARASLNRYERGHRRPRGLVAERYGRLLRTLRESVA' A
#
# COMPACT_ATOMS: atom_id res chain seq x y z
N MET A 1 26.44 -3.46 -9.03
CA MET A 1 25.96 -3.64 -7.64
C MET A 1 25.28 -2.34 -7.18
N ALA A 2 24.05 -2.40 -6.67
CA ALA A 2 23.37 -1.20 -6.16
C ALA A 2 24.00 -0.74 -4.84
N THR A 3 24.35 0.54 -4.75
CA THR A 3 24.96 1.14 -3.54
C THR A 3 23.98 1.11 -2.35
N ALA A 4 24.50 1.24 -1.13
CA ALA A 4 23.68 1.31 0.08
C ALA A 4 22.64 2.45 0.03
N LEU A 5 23.01 3.58 -0.59
CA LEU A 5 22.13 4.74 -0.75
C LEU A 5 20.94 4.44 -1.69
N SER A 6 21.17 3.70 -2.77
CA SER A 6 20.09 3.30 -3.69
C SER A 6 19.07 2.40 -3.01
N ARG A 7 19.53 1.42 -2.21
CA ARG A 7 18.65 0.54 -1.43
C ARG A 7 17.84 1.32 -0.39
N LEU A 8 18.45 2.32 0.27
CA LEU A 8 17.72 3.17 1.22
C LEU A 8 16.66 4.03 0.53
N ARG A 9 16.99 4.66 -0.60
CA ARG A 9 16.04 5.47 -1.39
C ARG A 9 14.84 4.66 -1.85
N GLU A 10 15.07 3.46 -2.35
CA GLU A 10 14.02 2.54 -2.75
C GLU A 10 13.08 2.21 -1.59
N ARG A 11 13.62 1.86 -0.41
CA ARG A 11 12.80 1.60 0.78
C ARG A 11 11.98 2.82 1.22
N LEU A 12 12.55 4.02 1.15
CA LEU A 12 11.83 5.25 1.49
C LEU A 12 10.69 5.53 0.51
N GLN A 13 10.90 5.31 -0.78
CA GLN A 13 9.83 5.42 -1.79
C GLN A 13 8.71 4.40 -1.55
N LEU A 14 9.05 3.15 -1.20
CA LEU A 14 8.05 2.13 -0.88
C LEU A 14 7.23 2.45 0.38
N ARG A 15 7.74 3.30 1.28
CA ARG A 15 6.99 3.79 2.45
C ARG A 15 6.09 4.98 2.13
N GLN A 16 6.23 5.59 0.96
CA GLN A 16 5.31 6.64 0.50
C GLN A 16 4.00 5.98 0.05
N VAL A 17 3.14 5.72 1.03
CA VAL A 17 1.79 5.25 0.77
C VAL A 17 0.94 6.46 0.32
N PRO A 18 0.20 6.34 -0.81
CA PRO A 18 -0.73 7.36 -1.29
C PRO A 18 -1.75 7.81 -0.24
N GLU A 19 -2.40 8.94 -0.51
CA GLU A 19 -3.44 9.44 0.37
C GLU A 19 -4.64 8.50 0.45
N ALA A 20 -5.39 8.56 1.54
CA ALA A 20 -6.47 7.64 1.86
C ALA A 20 -7.50 7.46 0.73
N GLY A 21 -7.85 8.54 0.04
CA GLY A 21 -8.75 8.49 -1.12
C GLY A 21 -8.19 7.69 -2.29
N GLN A 22 -6.89 7.85 -2.58
CA GLN A 22 -6.20 7.13 -3.65
C GLN A 22 -6.06 5.64 -3.32
N LEU A 23 -5.87 5.28 -2.05
CA LEU A 23 -5.81 3.88 -1.60
C LEU A 23 -7.10 3.13 -1.93
N ARG A 24 -8.24 3.74 -1.58
CA ARG A 24 -9.56 3.18 -1.85
C ARG A 24 -9.80 3.05 -3.35
N GLU A 25 -9.43 4.07 -4.12
CA GLU A 25 -9.62 4.08 -5.57
C GLU A 25 -8.84 2.97 -6.26
N ILE A 26 -7.55 2.80 -5.92
CA ILE A 26 -6.70 1.73 -6.47
C ILE A 26 -7.30 0.36 -6.16
N ARG A 27 -7.75 0.14 -4.91
CA ARG A 27 -8.39 -1.13 -4.52
C ARG A 27 -9.64 -1.40 -5.35
N ILE A 28 -10.53 -0.42 -5.50
CA ILE A 28 -11.79 -0.57 -6.24
C ILE A 28 -11.51 -0.85 -7.72
N ARG A 29 -10.55 -0.13 -8.32
CA ARG A 29 -10.13 -0.35 -9.71
C ARG A 29 -9.57 -1.75 -9.94
N ALA A 30 -8.87 -2.30 -8.95
CA ALA A 30 -8.40 -3.68 -8.97
C ALA A 30 -9.49 -4.73 -8.70
N GLY A 31 -10.76 -4.33 -8.48
CA GLY A 31 -11.87 -5.25 -8.21
C GLY A 31 -11.82 -5.93 -6.84
N LEU A 32 -10.96 -5.48 -5.93
CA LEU A 32 -10.74 -6.11 -4.63
C LEU A 32 -11.70 -5.58 -3.56
N THR A 33 -12.19 -6.47 -2.70
CA THR A 33 -12.84 -6.10 -1.44
C THR A 33 -11.82 -5.62 -0.41
N GLN A 34 -12.30 -4.95 0.65
CA GLN A 34 -11.43 -4.59 1.77
C GLN A 34 -10.85 -5.81 2.49
N GLN A 35 -11.55 -6.96 2.47
CA GLN A 35 -11.07 -8.16 3.14
C GLN A 35 -9.90 -8.77 2.36
N GLU A 36 -10.05 -8.98 1.05
CA GLU A 36 -9.00 -9.54 0.19
C GLU A 36 -7.72 -8.69 0.21
N LEU A 37 -7.85 -7.36 0.13
CA LEU A 37 -6.67 -6.48 0.22
C LEU A 37 -6.02 -6.54 1.62
N ALA A 38 -6.82 -6.68 2.68
CA ALA A 38 -6.29 -6.78 4.03
C ALA A 38 -5.56 -8.10 4.26
N ASP A 39 -6.07 -9.19 3.70
CA ASP A 39 -5.46 -10.53 3.74
C ASP A 39 -4.12 -10.55 3.02
N GLU A 40 -4.04 -9.96 1.82
CA GLU A 40 -2.79 -9.80 1.06
C GLU A 40 -1.74 -8.99 1.83
N LEU A 41 -2.18 -7.97 2.58
CA LEU A 41 -1.30 -7.16 3.42
C LEU A 41 -0.94 -7.83 4.75
N GLY A 42 -1.63 -8.90 5.14
CA GLY A 42 -1.51 -9.56 6.43
C GLY A 42 -1.95 -8.66 7.59
N ILE A 43 -3.02 -7.88 7.41
CA ILE A 43 -3.58 -6.98 8.43
C ILE A 43 -5.08 -7.25 8.63
N ALA A 44 -5.63 -6.79 9.75
CA ALA A 44 -7.08 -6.81 9.93
C ALA A 44 -7.79 -5.85 8.96
N ARG A 45 -8.94 -6.25 8.41
CA ARG A 45 -9.83 -5.40 7.59
C ARG A 45 -10.15 -4.05 8.25
N ALA A 46 -10.34 -4.03 9.57
CA ALA A 46 -10.58 -2.81 10.32
C ALA A 46 -9.41 -1.82 10.27
N SER A 47 -8.17 -2.31 10.17
CA SER A 47 -6.99 -1.48 9.98
C SER A 47 -6.96 -0.88 8.58
N LEU A 48 -7.26 -1.67 7.55
CA LEU A 48 -7.40 -1.15 6.18
C LEU A 48 -8.49 -0.07 6.08
N ASN A 49 -9.66 -0.31 6.69
CA ASN A 49 -10.74 0.68 6.71
C ASN A 49 -10.30 2.01 7.36
N ARG A 50 -9.49 1.97 8.43
CA ARG A 50 -8.92 3.20 9.01
C ARG A 50 -7.92 3.90 8.10
N TYR A 51 -7.16 3.13 7.30
CA TYR A 51 -6.23 3.68 6.32
C TYR A 51 -6.97 4.37 5.17
N GLU A 52 -7.97 3.71 4.58
CA GLU A 52 -8.78 4.27 3.49
C GLU A 52 -9.64 5.47 3.91
N ARG A 53 -9.94 5.62 5.20
CA ARG A 53 -10.64 6.78 5.76
C ARG A 53 -9.71 7.90 6.23
N GLY A 54 -8.39 7.72 6.16
CA GLY A 54 -7.41 8.70 6.62
C GLY A 54 -7.26 8.79 8.15
N HIS A 55 -8.01 8.00 8.91
CA HIS A 55 -7.95 7.95 10.38
C HIS A 55 -6.62 7.41 10.91
N ARG A 56 -5.88 6.67 10.09
CA ARG A 56 -4.54 6.19 10.42
C ARG A 56 -3.71 6.06 9.15
N ARG A 57 -2.39 6.19 9.27
CA ARG A 57 -1.45 5.84 8.20
C ARG A 57 -0.78 4.50 8.48
N PRO A 58 -0.55 3.64 7.46
CA PRO A 58 0.29 2.47 7.61
C PRO A 58 1.73 2.88 7.96
N ARG A 59 2.43 2.05 8.72
CA ARG A 59 3.81 2.32 9.18
C ARG A 59 4.67 1.06 9.06
N GLY A 60 5.99 1.24 9.10
CA GLY A 60 6.96 0.15 9.12
C GLY A 60 6.78 -0.83 7.95
N LEU A 61 6.79 -2.12 8.27
CA LEU A 61 6.63 -3.21 7.29
C LEU A 61 5.31 -3.14 6.52
N VAL A 62 4.21 -2.73 7.17
CA VAL A 62 2.91 -2.62 6.50
C VAL A 62 2.94 -1.53 5.45
N ALA A 63 3.58 -0.38 5.73
CA ALA A 63 3.75 0.67 4.73
C ALA A 63 4.57 0.20 3.53
N GLU A 64 5.68 -0.53 3.77
CA GLU A 64 6.52 -1.07 2.70
C GLU A 64 5.77 -2.11 1.84
N ARG A 65 5.04 -3.05 2.46
CA ARG A 65 4.22 -4.03 1.75
C ARG A 65 3.13 -3.35 0.94
N TYR A 66 2.47 -2.37 1.55
CA TYR A 66 1.37 -1.67 0.91
C TYR A 66 1.84 -0.83 -0.29
N GLY A 67 2.93 -0.09 -0.16
CA GLY A 67 3.49 0.65 -1.30
C GLY A 67 3.91 -0.24 -2.47
N ARG A 68 4.47 -1.43 -2.19
CA ARG A 68 4.76 -2.43 -3.23
C ARG A 68 3.49 -2.92 -3.92
N LEU A 69 2.50 -3.35 -3.14
CA LEU A 69 1.25 -3.89 -3.68
C LEU A 69 0.52 -2.86 -4.55
N LEU A 70 0.44 -1.60 -4.11
CA LEU A 70 -0.21 -0.54 -4.87
C LEU A 70 0.49 -0.25 -6.20
N ARG A 71 1.82 -0.40 -6.27
CA ARG A 71 2.56 -0.26 -7.53
C ARG A 71 2.12 -1.35 -8.51
N THR A 72 2.12 -2.60 -8.06
CA THR A 72 1.69 -3.75 -8.88
C THR A 72 0.24 -3.59 -9.35
N LEU A 73 -0.67 -3.20 -8.45
CA LEU A 73 -2.09 -2.99 -8.81
C LEU A 73 -2.30 -1.84 -9.80
N ARG A 74 -1.46 -0.79 -9.75
CA ARG A 74 -1.53 0.31 -10.72
C ARG A 74 -1.04 -0.11 -12.10
N GLU A 75 -0.06 -1.00 -12.16
CA GLU A 75 0.48 -1.54 -13.42
C GLU A 75 -0.48 -2.55 -14.07
N SER A 76 -1.27 -3.28 -13.28
CA SER A 76 -2.22 -4.29 -13.79
C SER A 76 -3.58 -3.74 -14.22
N VAL A 77 -3.92 -2.50 -13.87
CA VAL A 77 -5.20 -1.85 -14.18
C VAL A 77 -5.05 -0.72 -15.22
N ALA A 78 -3.86 -0.56 -15.79
CA ALA A 78 -3.60 0.30 -16.95
C ALA A 78 -3.87 -0.47 -18.25
#